data_AF-A0AAE4MK34-F1
#
_entry.id   AF-A0AAE4MK34-F1
#
_cell.length_a   1.000
_cell.length_b   1.000
_cell.length_c   1.000
_cell.angle_alpha   90.00
_cell.angle_beta   90.00
_cell.angle_gamma   90.00
#
_symmetry.space_group_name_H-M   'P 1'
#
loop_
_entity.id
_entity.type
_entity.pdbx_description
1 polymer ?
#
loop_
_entity_poly.entity_id
_entity_poly.type
_entity_poly.pdbx_seq_one_letter_code
_entity_poly.pdbx_strand_id
1 'polypeptide(L)'
;MNQKLNTLLSTLILFLLFLSLISPISGEEAFRNVEDIRISTEMPLNESEIQSYVDNTHPTDPGYFKKCCESEKAMASYGSVPLKTGDDAYDWQLSLQRVTASVHEDEAFGKYLAINGGPIGGYSSNIFGFVSVYLNPESDQITPQDIENMKAILDEYAQEEGIEDLPVVFFGGWLNIIQDPNNDKYSLDDAPISVRLSILFTHLKIYLFS
;
A
#
# COMPACT_ATOMS: atom_id res chain seq x y z
N MET A 1 -33.32 -33.61 -46.96
CA MET A 1 -32.39 -32.54 -46.57
C MET A 1 -32.84 -32.03 -45.19
N ASN A 2 -31.99 -32.20 -44.17
CA ASN A 2 -32.38 -32.41 -42.77
C ASN A 2 -32.96 -31.16 -42.07
N GLN A 3 -34.17 -31.29 -41.50
CA GLN A 3 -34.80 -30.26 -40.64
C GLN A 3 -33.87 -29.78 -39.51
N LYS A 4 -33.07 -30.68 -38.94
CA LYS A 4 -32.05 -30.37 -37.91
C LYS A 4 -30.93 -29.45 -38.42
N LEU A 5 -30.55 -29.55 -39.70
CA LEU A 5 -29.53 -28.69 -40.30
C LEU A 5 -30.06 -27.27 -40.49
N ASN A 6 -31.34 -27.13 -40.85
CA ASN A 6 -32.00 -25.83 -40.98
C ASN A 6 -32.18 -25.14 -39.62
N THR A 7 -32.45 -25.90 -38.55
CA THR A 7 -32.54 -25.34 -37.20
C THR A 7 -31.17 -24.85 -36.71
N LEU A 8 -30.10 -25.63 -36.93
CA LEU A 8 -28.72 -25.26 -36.59
C LEU A 8 -28.23 -24.04 -37.36
N LEU A 9 -28.55 -23.97 -38.66
CA LEU A 9 -28.19 -22.83 -39.50
C LEU A 9 -28.94 -21.56 -39.08
N SER A 10 -30.22 -21.68 -38.71
CA SER A 10 -31.03 -20.56 -38.22
C SER A 10 -30.52 -20.02 -36.89
N THR A 11 -30.16 -20.88 -35.93
CA THR A 11 -29.59 -20.44 -34.64
C THR A 11 -28.22 -19.79 -34.80
N LEU A 12 -27.39 -20.27 -35.73
CA LEU A 12 -26.08 -19.68 -36.01
C LEU A 12 -26.22 -18.30 -36.64
N ILE A 13 -27.16 -18.11 -37.57
CA ILE A 13 -27.43 -16.81 -38.20
C ILE A 13 -27.97 -15.82 -37.16
N LEU A 14 -28.85 -16.26 -36.24
CA LEU A 14 -29.35 -15.40 -35.17
C LEU A 14 -28.23 -14.97 -34.21
N PHE A 15 -27.31 -15.88 -33.88
CA PHE A 15 -26.15 -15.60 -33.03
C PHE A 15 -25.17 -14.61 -33.69
N LEU A 16 -24.95 -14.74 -35.00
CA LEU A 16 -24.10 -13.82 -35.77
C LEU A 16 -24.74 -12.43 -35.91
N LEU A 17 -26.06 -12.33 -36.01
CA LEU A 17 -26.78 -11.06 -36.00
C LEU A 17 -26.68 -10.36 -34.62
N PHE A 18 -26.72 -11.11 -33.51
CA PHE A 18 -26.48 -10.57 -32.18
C PHE A 18 -25.06 -10.02 -31.99
N LEU A 19 -24.05 -10.67 -32.58
CA LEU A 19 -22.67 -10.17 -32.57
C LEU A 19 -22.49 -8.87 -33.39
N SER A 20 -23.34 -8.61 -34.38
CA SER A 20 -23.28 -7.38 -35.19
C SER A 20 -23.94 -6.15 -34.57
N LEU A 21 -24.71 -6.31 -33.48
CA LEU A 21 -25.34 -5.22 -32.74
C LEU A 21 -24.51 -4.77 -31.52
N ILE A 22 -23.44 -5.50 -31.20
CA ILE A 22 -22.41 -5.02 -30.28
C ILE A 22 -21.46 -4.19 -31.15
N SER A 23 -21.73 -2.90 -31.29
CA SER A 23 -20.72 -1.99 -31.83
C SER A 23 -19.42 -2.24 -31.06
N PRO A 24 -18.26 -2.38 -31.71
CA PRO A 24 -17.02 -2.16 -30.98
C PRO A 24 -17.12 -0.73 -30.48
N ILE A 25 -17.30 -0.55 -29.18
CA ILE A 25 -16.84 0.68 -28.55
C ILE A 25 -15.34 0.64 -28.80
N SER A 26 -14.93 1.24 -29.91
CA SER A 26 -13.53 1.44 -30.20
C SER A 26 -13.01 2.26 -29.02
N GLY A 27 -12.00 1.73 -28.32
CA GLY A 27 -11.37 2.42 -27.19
C GLY A 27 -10.81 3.79 -27.54
N GLU A 28 -10.90 4.27 -28.78
CA GLU A 28 -10.49 5.60 -29.21
C GLU A 28 -11.54 6.70 -29.00
N GLU A 29 -12.82 6.37 -28.82
CA GLU A 29 -13.87 7.39 -28.54
C GLU A 29 -14.18 7.56 -27.05
N ALA A 30 -13.73 6.63 -26.19
CA ALA A 30 -13.77 6.79 -24.73
C ALA A 30 -12.63 7.70 -24.19
N PHE A 31 -11.60 7.96 -25.00
CA PHE A 31 -10.43 8.76 -24.60
C PHE A 31 -10.49 10.24 -25.02
N ARG A 32 -11.43 10.64 -25.88
CA ARG A 32 -11.52 12.05 -26.35
C ARG A 32 -12.09 13.05 -25.33
N ASN A 33 -12.46 12.60 -24.13
CA ASN A 33 -12.83 13.49 -23.02
C ASN A 33 -11.83 13.45 -21.85
N VAL A 34 -10.69 12.76 -21.99
CA VAL A 34 -9.63 12.77 -20.96
C VAL A 34 -8.63 13.92 -21.19
N GLU A 35 -8.64 14.54 -22.36
CA GLU A 35 -7.79 15.71 -22.67
C GLU A 35 -8.17 17.00 -21.92
N ASP A 36 -9.28 17.00 -21.17
CA ASP A 36 -9.71 18.13 -20.33
C ASP A 36 -9.84 17.81 -18.84
N ILE A 37 -9.34 16.66 -18.39
CA ILE A 37 -8.87 16.59 -17.00
C ILE A 37 -7.53 17.31 -17.00
N ARG A 38 -7.59 18.64 -16.92
CA ARG A 38 -6.50 19.41 -16.37
C ARG A 38 -6.05 18.66 -15.13
N ILE A 39 -4.85 18.10 -15.21
CA ILE A 39 -4.00 17.77 -14.07
C ILE A 39 -4.30 18.87 -13.06
N SER A 40 -4.94 18.49 -11.94
CA SER A 40 -5.02 19.37 -10.81
C SER A 40 -3.57 19.76 -10.56
N THR A 41 -3.20 20.98 -10.95
CA THR A 41 -2.01 21.63 -10.47
C THR A 41 -2.08 21.45 -8.98
N GLU A 42 -1.27 20.54 -8.44
CA GLU A 42 -0.91 20.55 -7.04
C GLU A 42 -0.46 21.98 -6.80
N MET A 43 -1.34 22.79 -6.20
CA MET A 43 -0.88 24.05 -5.67
C MET A 43 0.17 23.63 -4.66
N PRO A 44 1.44 24.04 -4.83
CA PRO A 44 2.45 23.73 -3.84
C PRO A 44 1.89 24.17 -2.49
N LEU A 45 1.91 23.27 -1.51
CA LEU A 45 1.45 23.57 -0.15
C LEU A 45 2.08 24.89 0.26
N ASN A 46 1.25 25.82 0.72
CA ASN A 46 1.77 27.10 1.18
C ASN A 46 2.48 26.90 2.53
N GLU A 47 3.34 27.85 2.90
CA GLU A 47 4.15 27.75 4.14
C GLU A 47 3.30 27.49 5.39
N SER A 48 2.08 28.04 5.47
CA SER A 48 1.20 27.82 6.63
C SER A 48 0.62 26.41 6.68
N GLU A 49 0.40 25.77 5.54
CA GLU A 49 -0.04 24.37 5.46
C GLU A 49 1.11 23.43 5.84
N ILE A 50 2.32 23.69 5.36
CA ILE A 50 3.52 22.95 5.75
C ILE A 50 3.75 23.08 7.25
N GLN A 51 3.70 24.30 7.79
CA GLN A 51 3.85 24.52 9.22
C GLN A 51 2.77 23.80 10.02
N SER A 52 1.53 23.76 9.52
CA SER A 52 0.46 22.99 10.17
C SER A 52 0.77 21.50 10.22
N TYR A 53 1.36 20.91 9.17
CA TYR A 53 1.77 19.50 9.21
C TYR A 53 2.91 19.26 10.20
N VAL A 54 3.89 20.16 10.23
CA VAL A 54 5.01 20.12 11.18
C VAL A 54 4.48 20.19 12.62
N ASP A 55 3.63 21.16 12.92
CA ASP A 55 3.07 21.38 14.27
C ASP A 55 2.23 20.19 14.75
N ASN A 56 1.60 19.47 13.82
CA ASN A 56 0.80 18.28 14.11
C ASN A 56 1.59 16.97 14.01
N THR A 57 2.88 17.01 13.67
CA THR A 57 3.71 15.81 13.60
C THR A 57 4.05 15.33 15.00
N HIS A 58 3.80 14.04 15.25
CA HIS A 58 4.20 13.41 16.49
C HIS A 58 5.73 13.36 16.61
N PRO A 59 6.29 13.69 17.78
CA PRO A 59 7.67 13.33 18.09
C PRO A 59 7.88 11.84 17.88
N THR A 60 9.05 11.49 17.38
CA THR A 60 9.47 10.08 17.36
C THR A 60 9.62 9.59 18.79
N ASP A 61 9.37 8.30 19.01
CA ASP A 61 9.36 7.74 20.36
C ASP A 61 10.21 6.46 20.44
N PRO A 62 11.49 6.58 20.83
CA PRO A 62 12.36 5.43 21.04
C PRO A 62 11.87 4.48 22.14
N GLY A 63 11.13 5.01 23.13
CA GLY A 63 10.53 4.22 24.19
C GLY A 63 9.36 3.37 23.69
N TYR A 64 8.52 3.92 22.82
CA TYR A 64 7.46 3.17 22.13
C TYR A 64 8.04 2.11 21.20
N PHE A 65 9.06 2.46 20.41
CA PHE A 65 9.76 1.48 19.57
C PHE A 65 10.32 0.31 20.38
N LYS A 66 10.97 0.58 21.52
CA LYS A 66 11.46 -0.48 22.42
C LYS A 66 10.33 -1.39 22.90
N LYS A 67 9.16 -0.84 23.26
CA LYS A 67 7.99 -1.64 23.64
C LYS A 67 7.49 -2.51 22.48
N CYS A 68 7.54 -2.01 21.24
CA CYS A 68 7.21 -2.80 20.06
C CYS A 68 8.20 -3.94 19.86
N CYS A 69 9.50 -3.69 20.00
CA CYS A 69 10.55 -4.71 19.89
C CYS A 69 10.42 -5.82 20.94
N GLU A 70 9.96 -5.47 22.14
CA GLU A 70 9.76 -6.41 23.26
C GLU A 70 8.39 -7.11 23.23
N SER A 71 7.54 -6.80 22.25
CA SER A 71 6.22 -7.42 22.10
C SER A 71 6.35 -8.90 21.73
N GLU A 72 5.47 -9.75 22.27
CA GLU A 72 5.34 -11.16 21.83
C GLU A 72 4.97 -11.29 20.34
N LYS A 73 4.45 -10.22 19.73
CA LYS A 73 4.17 -10.17 18.30
C LYS A 73 5.37 -9.76 17.47
N ALA A 74 6.46 -9.26 18.05
CA ALA A 74 7.66 -8.94 17.29
C ALA A 74 8.41 -10.23 16.94
N MET A 75 8.53 -10.49 15.65
CA MET A 75 9.31 -11.60 15.11
C MET A 75 10.78 -11.22 14.97
N ALA A 76 11.05 -9.96 14.58
CA ALA A 76 12.38 -9.38 14.54
C ALA A 76 12.29 -7.86 14.66
N SER A 77 13.36 -7.23 15.11
CA SER A 77 13.49 -5.78 15.14
C SER A 77 14.93 -5.36 14.90
N TYR A 78 15.11 -4.20 14.27
CA TYR A 78 16.40 -3.69 13.86
C TYR A 78 16.46 -2.18 14.04
N GLY A 79 17.68 -1.67 14.20
CA GLY A 79 17.98 -0.25 14.31
C GLY A 79 17.46 0.45 15.56
N SER A 80 17.67 1.76 15.61
CA SER A 80 17.30 2.61 16.75
C SER A 80 16.52 3.84 16.30
N VAL A 81 15.33 4.04 16.85
CA VAL A 81 14.57 5.27 16.60
C VAL A 81 15.31 6.46 17.24
N PRO A 82 15.67 7.50 16.46
CA PRO A 82 16.22 8.72 17.02
C PRO A 82 15.12 9.51 17.72
N LEU A 83 15.43 10.25 18.79
CA LEU A 83 14.47 11.20 19.38
C LEU A 83 14.49 12.51 18.59
N LYS A 84 13.36 12.86 17.96
CA LYS A 84 13.18 14.03 17.09
C LYS A 84 11.85 14.71 17.40
N THR A 85 11.78 16.02 17.17
CA THR A 85 10.60 16.87 17.46
C THR A 85 10.46 17.97 16.41
N GLY A 86 9.25 18.48 16.18
CA GLY A 86 9.02 19.58 15.23
C GLY A 86 9.47 19.21 13.82
N ASP A 87 10.16 20.13 13.15
CA ASP A 87 10.66 19.99 11.77
C ASP A 87 11.47 18.70 11.60
N ASP A 88 12.38 18.39 12.54
CA ASP A 88 13.20 17.17 12.47
C ASP A 88 12.35 15.88 12.49
N ALA A 89 11.25 15.88 13.26
CA ALA A 89 10.34 14.74 13.30
C ALA A 89 9.53 14.62 12.01
N TYR A 90 9.11 15.76 11.45
CA TYR A 90 8.42 15.83 10.17
C TYR A 90 9.31 15.32 9.03
N ASP A 91 10.54 15.82 8.93
CA ASP A 91 11.50 15.40 7.90
C ASP A 91 11.83 13.92 8.01
N TRP A 92 12.02 13.42 9.24
CA TRP A 92 12.23 11.99 9.48
C TRP A 92 11.03 11.16 9.03
N GLN A 93 9.82 11.58 9.37
CA GLN A 93 8.60 10.89 8.97
C GLN A 93 8.43 10.88 7.44
N LEU A 94 8.76 11.98 6.77
CA LEU A 94 8.76 12.05 5.31
C LEU A 94 9.79 11.12 4.67
N SER A 95 11.01 11.04 5.22
CA SER A 95 12.02 10.09 4.73
C SER A 95 11.54 8.65 4.88
N LEU A 96 10.96 8.26 6.02
CA LEU A 96 10.40 6.92 6.19
C LEU A 96 9.25 6.63 5.21
N GLN A 97 8.39 7.62 4.95
CA GLN A 97 7.33 7.49 3.96
C GLN A 97 7.92 7.27 2.56
N ARG A 98 8.94 8.03 2.17
CA ARG A 98 9.64 7.87 0.89
C ARG A 98 10.29 6.49 0.77
N VAL A 99 10.98 6.00 1.79
CA VAL A 99 11.51 4.61 1.81
C VAL A 99 10.40 3.61 1.49
N THR A 100 9.27 3.68 2.21
CA THR A 100 8.17 2.72 2.00
C THR A 100 7.47 2.90 0.65
N ALA A 101 7.41 4.13 0.13
CA ALA A 101 6.84 4.42 -1.18
C ALA A 101 7.74 3.88 -2.30
N SER A 102 9.06 4.11 -2.25
CA SER A 102 10.00 3.62 -3.25
C SER A 102 10.02 2.08 -3.29
N VAL A 103 10.04 1.42 -2.13
CA VAL A 103 9.93 -0.05 -2.03
C VAL A 103 8.65 -0.58 -2.70
N HIS A 104 7.56 0.18 -2.60
CA HIS A 104 6.29 -0.16 -3.24
C HIS A 104 6.31 0.07 -4.75
N GLU A 105 6.77 1.25 -5.18
CA GLU A 105 6.79 1.68 -6.58
C GLU A 105 7.72 0.81 -7.44
N ASP A 106 8.83 0.36 -6.87
CA ASP A 106 9.78 -0.53 -7.54
C ASP A 106 9.42 -2.02 -7.39
N GLU A 107 8.29 -2.33 -6.72
CA GLU A 107 7.86 -3.69 -6.42
C GLU A 107 8.97 -4.54 -5.73
N ALA A 108 9.85 -3.91 -4.95
CA ALA A 108 11.05 -4.56 -4.40
C ALA A 108 10.72 -5.74 -3.46
N PHE A 109 9.58 -5.65 -2.77
CA PHE A 109 9.03 -6.75 -1.97
C PHE A 109 8.26 -7.80 -2.77
N GLY A 110 8.19 -7.73 -4.09
CA GLY A 110 7.28 -8.49 -4.96
C GLY A 110 7.03 -9.93 -4.53
N LYS A 111 8.08 -10.76 -4.42
CA LYS A 111 7.95 -12.17 -4.02
C LYS A 111 7.51 -12.40 -2.57
N TYR A 112 7.67 -11.40 -1.71
CA TYR A 112 7.29 -11.46 -0.30
C TYR A 112 5.86 -10.96 -0.06
N LEU A 113 5.23 -10.26 -1.01
CA LEU A 113 3.86 -9.75 -0.83
C LEU A 113 2.82 -10.88 -0.84
N ALA A 114 1.83 -10.80 0.04
CA ALA A 114 0.73 -11.75 0.15
C ALA A 114 -0.07 -11.93 -1.15
N ILE A 115 -0.25 -10.87 -1.93
CA ILE A 115 -0.90 -10.92 -3.24
C ILE A 115 -0.16 -11.84 -4.23
N ASN A 116 1.14 -12.01 -4.03
CA ASN A 116 2.01 -12.89 -4.82
C ASN A 116 2.31 -14.22 -4.10
N GLY A 117 1.56 -14.52 -3.04
CA GLY A 117 1.72 -15.74 -2.23
C GLY A 117 2.82 -15.67 -1.16
N GLY A 118 3.42 -14.50 -0.93
CA GLY A 118 4.44 -14.30 0.10
C GLY A 118 3.88 -13.99 1.51
N PRO A 119 4.74 -13.83 2.52
CA PRO A 119 4.32 -13.67 3.91
C PRO A 119 3.92 -12.25 4.33
N ILE A 120 4.24 -11.20 3.56
CA ILE A 120 3.96 -9.80 3.93
C ILE A 120 2.49 -9.45 3.63
N GLY A 121 1.72 -9.16 4.67
CA GLY A 121 0.36 -8.62 4.53
C GLY A 121 0.28 -7.11 4.42
N GLY A 122 1.32 -6.41 4.84
CA GLY A 122 1.43 -4.96 4.68
C GLY A 122 2.68 -4.42 5.34
N TYR A 123 3.05 -3.20 4.99
CA TYR A 123 4.14 -2.47 5.62
C TYR A 123 3.87 -0.97 5.53
N SER A 124 4.39 -0.20 6.47
CA SER A 124 4.21 1.25 6.50
C SER A 124 5.20 1.95 7.43
N SER A 125 5.40 3.25 7.22
CA SER A 125 6.04 4.12 8.20
C SER A 125 5.10 4.31 9.40
N ASN A 126 5.59 4.03 10.61
CA ASN A 126 4.90 4.28 11.86
C ASN A 126 5.12 5.74 12.31
N ILE A 127 4.06 6.38 12.80
CA ILE A 127 4.10 7.78 13.29
C ILE A 127 5.11 8.03 14.43
N PHE A 128 5.60 6.97 15.08
CA PHE A 128 6.62 7.06 16.13
C PHE A 128 8.04 6.87 15.62
N GLY A 129 8.26 6.86 14.29
CA GLY A 129 9.58 7.00 13.68
C GLY A 129 10.29 5.70 13.31
N PHE A 130 9.57 4.64 12.96
CA PHE A 130 10.13 3.36 12.48
C PHE A 130 9.25 2.75 11.38
N VAL A 131 9.74 1.75 10.65
CA VAL A 131 8.95 0.98 9.67
C VAL A 131 8.33 -0.25 10.35
N SER A 132 7.03 -0.45 10.17
CA SER A 132 6.33 -1.68 10.54
C SER A 132 6.19 -2.58 9.32
N VAL A 133 6.52 -3.86 9.45
CA VAL A 133 6.23 -4.90 8.45
C VAL A 133 5.37 -5.98 9.11
N TYR A 134 4.22 -6.29 8.53
CA TYR A 134 3.26 -7.25 9.06
C TYR A 134 3.34 -8.55 8.28
N LEU A 135 3.71 -9.62 8.98
CA LEU A 135 3.98 -10.94 8.43
C LEU A 135 2.90 -11.92 8.86
N ASN A 136 2.52 -12.83 7.97
CA ASN A 136 1.69 -13.97 8.33
C ASN A 136 2.53 -14.98 9.14
N PRO A 137 2.26 -15.16 10.45
CA PRO A 137 3.04 -16.06 11.29
C PRO A 137 2.72 -17.53 11.01
N GLU A 138 1.60 -17.81 10.34
CA GLU A 138 1.18 -19.15 9.94
C GLU A 138 1.71 -19.53 8.54
N SER A 139 2.52 -18.66 7.92
CA SER A 139 3.20 -19.02 6.69
C SER A 139 4.39 -19.94 7.01
N ASP A 140 4.28 -21.21 6.66
CA ASP A 140 5.40 -22.18 6.71
C ASP A 140 6.63 -21.75 5.86
N GLN A 141 6.48 -20.66 5.10
CA GLN A 141 7.47 -20.17 4.14
C GLN A 141 8.37 -19.06 4.69
N ILE A 142 8.11 -18.52 5.88
CA ILE A 142 8.93 -17.44 6.42
C ILE A 142 10.12 -18.00 7.21
N THR A 143 11.32 -17.78 6.68
CA THR A 143 12.57 -18.12 7.38
C THR A 143 13.21 -16.88 7.99
N PRO A 144 14.10 -17.02 9.00
CA PRO A 144 14.92 -15.90 9.47
C PRO A 144 15.71 -15.22 8.35
N GLN A 145 16.16 -15.98 7.35
CA GLN A 145 16.87 -15.43 6.20
C GLN A 145 15.97 -14.56 5.32
N ASP A 146 14.68 -14.87 5.22
CA ASP A 146 13.73 -14.01 4.49
C ASP A 146 13.56 -12.66 5.20
N ILE A 147 13.52 -12.65 6.53
CA ILE A 147 13.48 -11.41 7.32
C ILE A 147 14.74 -10.57 7.10
N GLU A 148 15.91 -11.19 7.12
CA GLU A 148 17.18 -10.51 6.80
C GLU A 148 17.19 -9.95 5.38
N ASN A 149 16.67 -10.69 4.40
CA ASN A 149 16.58 -10.21 3.02
C ASN A 149 15.60 -9.05 2.88
N MET A 150 14.44 -9.10 3.54
CA MET A 150 13.48 -7.99 3.57
C MET A 150 14.09 -6.76 4.24
N LYS A 151 14.85 -6.94 5.31
CA LYS A 151 15.59 -5.86 5.96
C LYS A 151 16.63 -5.24 5.02
N ALA A 152 17.40 -6.07 4.32
CA ALA A 152 18.40 -5.58 3.37
C ALA A 152 17.78 -4.74 2.23
N ILE A 153 16.61 -5.13 1.73
CA ILE A 153 15.85 -4.31 0.76
C ILE A 153 15.51 -2.95 1.38
N LEU A 154 14.93 -2.93 2.58
CA LEU A 154 14.58 -1.67 3.23
C LEU A 154 15.81 -0.77 3.47
N ASP A 155 16.97 -1.36 3.79
CA ASP A 155 18.22 -0.62 4.00
C ASP A 155 18.76 0.01 2.73
N GLU A 156 18.62 -0.64 1.58
CA GLU A 156 19.01 -0.08 0.29
C GLU A 156 18.25 1.22 0.02
N TYR A 157 16.92 1.22 0.16
CA TYR A 157 16.09 2.41 0.00
C TYR A 157 16.31 3.44 1.11
N ALA A 158 16.60 3.01 2.33
CA ALA A 158 16.92 3.91 3.44
C ALA A 158 18.20 4.71 3.19
N GLN A 159 19.21 4.11 2.54
CA GLN A 159 20.46 4.79 2.20
C GLN A 159 20.25 5.92 1.19
N GLU A 160 19.31 5.78 0.25
CA GLU A 160 18.95 6.85 -0.70
C GLU A 160 18.37 8.08 0.03
N GLU A 161 17.71 7.85 1.16
CA GLU A 161 17.16 8.88 2.05
C GLU A 161 18.17 9.34 3.12
N GLY A 162 19.42 8.87 3.07
CA GLY A 162 20.48 9.23 4.03
C GLY A 162 20.28 8.62 5.43
N ILE A 163 19.50 7.54 5.54
CA ILE A 163 19.26 6.82 6.80
C ILE A 163 20.23 5.63 6.88
N GLU A 164 21.23 5.73 7.76
CA GLU A 164 22.23 4.67 7.95
C GLU A 164 21.73 3.50 8.81
N ASP A 165 20.86 3.79 9.78
CA ASP A 165 20.32 2.80 10.72
C ASP A 165 18.79 2.85 10.71
N LEU A 166 18.17 2.19 9.74
CA LEU A 166 16.71 2.18 9.59
C LEU A 166 16.05 1.38 10.74
N PRO A 167 15.20 2.01 11.56
CA PRO A 167 14.47 1.30 12.60
C PRO A 167 13.30 0.54 11.98
N VAL A 168 13.24 -0.77 12.19
CA VAL A 168 12.20 -1.64 11.62
C VAL A 168 11.72 -2.63 12.68
N VAL A 169 10.40 -2.90 12.71
CA VAL A 169 9.83 -4.02 13.45
C VAL A 169 9.02 -4.90 12.50
N PHE A 170 9.36 -6.18 12.49
CA PHE A 170 8.63 -7.24 11.81
C PHE A 170 7.65 -7.87 12.80
N PHE A 171 6.36 -7.64 12.60
CA PHE A 171 5.29 -8.16 13.45
C PHE A 171 4.67 -9.42 12.86
N GLY A 172 4.43 -10.43 13.71
CA GLY A 172 3.60 -11.58 13.42
C GLY A 172 2.12 -11.24 13.61
N GLY A 173 1.34 -11.45 12.57
CA GLY A 173 -0.11 -11.29 12.53
C GLY A 173 -0.55 -10.35 11.42
N TRP A 174 -1.64 -10.70 10.74
CA TRP A 174 -2.27 -9.81 9.77
C TRP A 174 -2.82 -8.57 10.46
N LEU A 175 -2.79 -7.43 9.76
CA LEU A 175 -3.76 -6.38 10.00
C LEU A 175 -5.12 -6.98 9.65
N ASN A 176 -5.96 -7.31 10.64
CA ASN A 176 -7.32 -7.72 10.41
C ASN A 176 -8.09 -6.52 9.84
N ILE A 177 -8.08 -6.35 8.51
CA ILE A 177 -9.05 -5.52 7.82
C ILE A 177 -10.34 -6.32 7.84
N ILE A 178 -11.14 -6.18 8.90
CA ILE A 178 -12.46 -6.80 8.97
C ILE A 178 -13.29 -6.17 7.84
N GLN A 179 -13.50 -6.91 6.74
CA GLN A 179 -14.62 -6.63 5.84
C GLN A 179 -15.89 -6.96 6.62
N ASP A 180 -16.59 -5.93 7.10
CA ASP A 180 -17.99 -6.07 7.50
C ASP A 180 -18.80 -6.30 6.22
N PRO A 181 -19.39 -7.49 6.00
CA PRO A 181 -20.13 -7.79 4.78
C PRO A 181 -21.43 -6.98 4.63
N ASN A 182 -21.80 -6.16 5.62
CA ASN A 182 -23.02 -5.36 5.61
C ASN A 182 -22.79 -3.84 5.70
N ASN A 183 -21.55 -3.35 5.60
CA ASN A 183 -21.26 -1.94 5.74
C ASN A 183 -20.15 -1.52 4.75
N ASP A 184 -20.49 -0.76 3.71
CA ASP A 184 -19.56 -0.15 2.74
C ASP A 184 -18.63 0.92 3.37
N LYS A 185 -18.48 0.91 4.69
CA LYS A 185 -17.55 1.75 5.43
C LYS A 185 -16.61 0.86 6.21
N TYR A 186 -15.35 0.87 5.79
CA TYR A 186 -14.20 0.47 6.59
C TYR A 186 -14.38 1.04 8.01
N SER A 187 -14.68 0.18 8.99
CA SER A 187 -14.69 0.61 10.39
C SER A 187 -13.25 0.83 10.80
N LEU A 188 -12.83 2.09 10.72
CA LEU A 188 -11.51 2.55 11.09
C LEU A 188 -11.35 2.59 12.62
N ASP A 189 -12.42 2.39 13.39
CA ASP A 189 -12.54 2.89 14.76
C ASP A 189 -11.56 2.30 15.77
N ASP A 190 -11.00 1.12 15.51
CA ASP A 190 -10.00 0.47 16.37
C ASP A 190 -8.59 0.39 15.75
N ALA A 191 -8.40 0.91 14.53
CA ALA A 191 -7.10 0.95 13.88
C ALA A 191 -6.27 2.14 14.40
N PRO A 192 -4.97 1.95 14.73
CA PRO A 192 -4.06 3.06 15.02
C PRO A 192 -4.14 4.09 13.90
N ILE A 193 -4.08 5.39 14.23
CA ILE A 193 -4.21 6.50 13.26
C ILE A 193 -3.25 6.33 12.07
N SER A 194 -2.07 5.74 12.28
CA SER A 194 -1.09 5.39 11.25
C SER A 194 -1.63 4.41 10.19
N VAL A 195 -2.43 3.42 10.60
CA VAL A 195 -3.11 2.47 9.71
C VAL A 195 -4.24 3.17 8.94
N ARG A 196 -4.98 4.06 9.61
CA ARG A 196 -6.05 4.85 8.97
C ARG A 196 -5.51 5.73 7.84
N LEU A 197 -4.36 6.37 8.05
CA LEU A 197 -3.71 7.21 7.04
C LEU A 197 -3.15 6.37 5.88
N SER A 198 -2.50 5.24 6.16
CA SER A 198 -1.97 4.36 5.10
C SER A 198 -3.06 3.80 4.17
N ILE A 199 -4.23 3.44 4.72
CA ILE A 199 -5.37 2.93 3.93
C ILE A 199 -6.02 4.03 3.09
N LEU A 200 -6.07 5.27 3.58
CA LEU A 200 -6.57 6.43 2.85
C LEU A 200 -5.73 6.71 1.59
N PHE A 201 -4.40 6.58 1.66
CA PHE A 201 -3.53 6.73 0.49
C PHE A 201 -3.68 5.58 -0.52
N THR A 202 -3.87 4.34 -0.06
CA THR A 202 -4.08 3.19 -0.96
C THR A 202 -5.43 3.24 -1.67
N HIS A 203 -6.50 3.68 -1.01
CA HIS A 203 -7.83 3.78 -1.62
C HIS A 203 -7.99 4.98 -2.56
N LEU A 204 -7.24 6.07 -2.35
CA LEU A 204 -7.25 7.20 -3.27
C LEU A 204 -6.69 6.81 -4.65
N LYS A 205 -5.72 5.89 -4.74
CA LYS A 205 -5.16 5.41 -6.02
C LYS A 205 -6.08 4.41 -6.75
N ILE A 206 -6.86 3.58 -6.03
CA ILE A 206 -7.74 2.58 -6.67
C ILE A 206 -8.87 3.25 -7.46
N TYR A 207 -9.37 4.41 -7.03
CA TYR A 207 -10.40 5.17 -7.77
C TYR A 207 -9.84 6.10 -8.86
N LEU A 208 -8.53 6.29 -8.93
CA LEU A 208 -7.88 7.16 -9.93
C LEU A 208 -7.29 6.38 -11.13
N PHE A 209 -7.22 5.05 -11.06
CA PHE A 209 -6.63 4.20 -12.10
C PHE A 209 -7.46 2.99 -12.52
N SER A 210 -8.78 2.99 -12.25
CA SER A 210 -9.74 2.02 -12.80
C SER A 210 -10.63 2.63 -13.87
#